data_AF-A0A930MCJ7-F1
#
_entry.id   AF-A0A930MCJ7-F1
#
_cell.length_a   1.000
_cell.length_b   1.000
_cell.length_c   1.000
_cell.angle_alpha   90.00
_cell.angle_beta   90.00
_cell.angle_gamma   90.00
#
_symmetry.space_group_name_H-M   'P 1'
#
loop_
_entity.id
_entity.type
_entity.pdbx_description
1 polymer ?
#
loop_
_entity_poly.entity_id
_entity_poly.type
_entity_poly.pdbx_seq_one_letter_code
_entity_poly.pdbx_strand_id
1 'polypeptide(L)'
;MFGLVPFGGHRGLARSEQNNPFALFDSLFDHDFPAANWGASSFKVDVKDSGDHYELSADLPGVTKEDINLRYENGYLTIAAVHNESKDEKDDNGNYIRRERHTGEVSRSFYIDGIDDANIHAEFKDGVLQVSLPKAADAPERKQIEIH
;
A
#
# COMPACT_ATOMS: atom_id res chain seq x y z
N MET A 1 0.95 -11.24 -37.82
CA MET A 1 1.54 -10.00 -38.37
C MET A 1 1.94 -9.15 -37.17
N PHE A 2 3.25 -9.05 -36.93
CA PHE A 2 3.86 -8.37 -35.79
C PHE A 2 3.81 -6.85 -35.99
N GLY A 3 3.33 -6.12 -34.99
CA GLY A 3 3.40 -4.66 -34.93
C GLY A 3 4.33 -4.23 -33.80
N LEU A 4 5.61 -4.02 -34.15
CA LEU A 4 6.60 -3.35 -33.32
C LEU A 4 6.12 -1.93 -32.99
N VAL A 5 6.18 -1.55 -31.72
CA VAL A 5 6.22 -0.15 -31.30
C VAL A 5 7.69 0.19 -30.99
N PRO A 6 8.24 1.30 -31.51
CA PRO A 6 9.68 1.52 -31.54
C PRO A 6 10.24 2.04 -30.21
N PHE A 7 11.46 1.60 -29.88
CA PHE A 7 12.30 2.17 -28.84
C PHE A 7 12.94 3.48 -29.30
N GLY A 8 13.06 4.46 -28.39
CA GLY A 8 14.01 5.57 -28.55
C GLY A 8 13.92 6.64 -27.46
N GLY A 9 14.98 6.75 -26.63
CA GLY A 9 15.25 7.96 -25.84
C GLY A 9 15.93 7.76 -24.48
N HIS A 10 17.27 7.68 -24.46
CA HIS A 10 18.13 7.60 -23.28
C HIS A 10 18.02 8.79 -22.32
N ARG A 11 18.05 8.51 -21.01
CA ARG A 11 18.79 9.30 -20.00
C ARG A 11 19.32 8.34 -18.94
N GLY A 12 20.64 8.18 -18.91
CA GLY A 12 21.31 7.40 -17.87
C GLY A 12 21.30 8.16 -16.55
N LEU A 13 20.96 7.47 -15.46
CA LEU A 13 21.38 7.81 -14.11
C LEU A 13 21.62 6.51 -13.32
N ALA A 14 22.80 6.49 -12.71
CA ALA A 14 23.20 5.74 -11.52
C ALA A 14 23.06 4.20 -11.52
N ARG A 15 24.22 3.57 -11.78
CA ARG A 15 24.85 2.49 -10.99
C ARG A 15 24.03 1.96 -9.80
N SER A 16 23.85 0.64 -9.83
CA SER A 16 23.64 -0.29 -8.72
C SER A 16 23.71 0.31 -7.31
N GLU A 17 22.59 0.29 -6.61
CA GLU A 17 22.58 0.03 -5.17
C GLU A 17 21.59 -1.09 -4.87
N GLN A 18 22.04 -1.95 -3.95
CA GLN A 18 21.53 -3.27 -3.68
C GLN A 18 20.22 -3.22 -2.88
N ASN A 19 19.22 -3.99 -3.33
CA ASN A 19 18.20 -4.65 -2.51
C ASN A 19 17.56 -3.88 -1.34
N ASN A 20 17.36 -2.57 -1.46
CA ASN A 20 16.66 -1.80 -0.42
C ASN A 20 15.22 -1.50 -0.89
N PRO A 21 14.21 -2.28 -0.46
CA PRO A 21 12.81 -2.00 -0.77
C PRO A 21 12.42 -0.59 -0.31
N PHE A 22 13.05 -0.09 0.77
CA PHE A 22 12.87 1.26 1.29
C PHE A 22 13.20 2.39 0.30
N ALA A 23 14.26 2.26 -0.50
CA ALA A 23 14.63 3.29 -1.48
C ALA A 23 13.65 3.33 -2.68
N LEU A 24 13.03 2.20 -3.00
CA LEU A 24 12.01 2.12 -4.05
C LEU A 24 10.69 2.71 -3.55
N PHE A 25 10.31 2.44 -2.31
CA PHE A 25 9.16 3.08 -1.67
C PHE A 25 9.31 4.60 -1.64
N ASP A 26 10.44 5.13 -1.17
CA ASP A 26 10.68 6.58 -1.14
C ASP A 26 10.55 7.20 -2.54
N SER A 27 10.96 6.50 -3.61
CA SER A 27 10.76 6.97 -4.98
C SER A 27 9.29 7.02 -5.45
N LEU A 28 8.41 6.18 -4.87
CA LEU A 28 6.96 6.22 -5.09
C LEU A 28 6.28 7.31 -4.25
N PHE A 29 6.84 7.65 -3.08
CA PHE A 29 6.32 8.67 -2.16
C PHE A 29 6.79 10.10 -2.51
N ASP A 30 8.03 10.28 -2.97
CA ASP A 30 8.66 11.60 -3.23
C ASP A 30 8.28 12.21 -4.59
N HIS A 31 7.72 11.42 -5.51
CA HIS A 31 7.11 11.97 -6.71
C HIS A 31 5.70 12.41 -6.32
N ASP A 32 5.45 13.72 -6.30
CA ASP A 32 4.13 14.38 -6.18
C ASP A 32 3.13 13.80 -7.22
N PHE A 33 2.67 12.56 -7.01
CA PHE A 33 1.90 11.80 -7.97
C PHE A 33 0.42 12.14 -7.74
N PRO A 34 -0.25 12.74 -8.74
CA PRO A 34 -1.66 13.03 -8.61
C PRO A 34 -2.42 11.71 -8.42
N ALA A 35 -3.45 11.77 -7.57
CA ALA A 35 -4.32 10.68 -7.09
C ALA A 35 -5.10 9.89 -8.18
N ALA A 36 -4.45 9.53 -9.30
CA ALA A 36 -5.11 9.11 -10.53
C ALA A 36 -4.63 7.74 -11.08
N ASN A 37 -3.95 6.91 -10.28
CA ASN A 37 -3.65 5.53 -10.70
C ASN A 37 -4.11 4.46 -9.69
N TRP A 38 -5.25 4.70 -9.06
CA TRP A 38 -5.94 3.71 -8.21
C TRP A 38 -6.79 2.77 -9.07
N GLY A 39 -6.23 1.65 -9.53
CA GLY A 39 -7.05 0.69 -10.28
C GLY A 39 -6.58 -0.74 -10.51
N ALA A 40 -5.29 -1.08 -10.51
CA ALA A 40 -4.90 -2.35 -11.15
C ALA A 40 -4.52 -3.52 -10.22
N SER A 41 -4.16 -3.29 -8.96
CA SER A 41 -3.91 -4.38 -8.01
C SER A 41 -3.84 -3.79 -6.61
N SER A 42 -4.98 -3.67 -5.93
CA SER A 42 -5.03 -3.13 -4.57
C SER A 42 -5.57 -4.19 -3.62
N PHE A 43 -4.83 -4.39 -2.53
CA PHE A 43 -5.25 -5.22 -1.41
C PHE A 43 -6.59 -4.73 -0.84
N LYS A 44 -7.36 -5.62 -0.24
CA LYS A 44 -8.66 -5.28 0.33
C LYS A 44 -8.46 -4.56 1.65
N VAL A 45 -9.29 -3.55 1.90
CA VAL A 45 -9.22 -2.74 3.10
C VAL A 45 -10.62 -2.35 3.52
N ASP A 46 -10.92 -2.58 4.80
CA ASP A 46 -12.11 -2.10 5.48
C ASP A 46 -11.72 -1.03 6.49
N VAL A 47 -12.52 0.05 6.56
CA VAL A 47 -12.37 1.12 7.54
C VAL A 47 -13.69 1.29 8.27
N LYS A 48 -13.66 1.15 9.59
CA LYS A 48 -14.83 1.23 10.45
C LYS A 48 -14.67 2.37 11.46
N ASP A 49 -15.73 3.13 11.64
CA ASP A 49 -15.83 4.09 12.74
C ASP A 49 -16.40 3.38 13.98
N SER A 50 -15.59 3.27 15.03
CA SER A 50 -15.97 2.64 16.31
C SER A 50 -16.38 3.68 17.38
N GLY A 51 -16.56 4.95 16.99
CA GLY A 51 -16.95 6.04 17.87
C GLY A 51 -15.77 6.85 18.35
N ASP A 52 -14.96 6.28 19.25
CA ASP A 52 -13.77 6.91 19.85
C ASP A 52 -12.49 6.71 19.01
N HIS A 53 -12.47 5.74 18.10
CA HIS A 53 -11.37 5.48 17.17
C HIS A 53 -11.88 4.95 15.83
N TYR A 54 -11.02 4.96 14.81
CA TYR A 54 -11.23 4.18 13.59
C TYR A 54 -10.44 2.88 13.65
N GLU A 55 -11.06 1.81 13.16
CA GLU A 55 -10.43 0.51 12.94
C GLU A 55 -10.23 0.33 11.44
N LEU A 56 -8.98 0.15 11.00
CA LEU A 56 -8.66 -0.22 9.63
C LEU A 56 -8.12 -1.64 9.60
N SER A 57 -8.66 -2.47 8.70
CA SER A 57 -8.17 -3.84 8.43
C SER A 57 -7.77 -3.97 6.97
N ALA A 58 -6.55 -4.43 6.69
CA ALA A 58 -6.02 -4.59 5.33
C ALA A 58 -5.50 -6.01 5.10
N ASP A 59 -5.99 -6.67 4.04
CA ASP A 59 -5.63 -8.05 3.69
C ASP A 59 -4.35 -8.07 2.85
N LEU A 60 -3.24 -8.51 3.45
CA LEU A 60 -1.91 -8.57 2.84
C LEU A 60 -1.33 -10.00 2.96
N PRO A 61 -1.98 -11.03 2.38
CA PRO A 61 -1.53 -12.41 2.51
C PRO A 61 -0.16 -12.63 1.85
N GLY A 62 0.72 -13.34 2.57
CA GLY A 62 2.07 -13.67 2.08
C GLY A 62 3.02 -12.48 1.99
N VAL A 63 2.68 -11.35 2.60
CA VAL A 63 3.61 -10.24 2.89
C VAL A 63 4.17 -10.45 4.30
N THR A 64 5.44 -10.14 4.52
CA THR A 64 6.03 -10.13 5.87
C THR A 64 5.94 -8.74 6.49
N LYS A 65 6.03 -8.63 7.82
CA LYS A 65 5.90 -7.34 8.51
C LYS A 65 6.94 -6.31 8.03
N GLU A 66 8.12 -6.79 7.67
CA GLU A 66 9.26 -5.98 7.21
C GLU A 66 9.02 -5.37 5.83
N ASP A 67 8.15 -5.99 5.03
CA ASP A 67 7.79 -5.55 3.68
C ASP A 67 6.56 -4.61 3.67
N ILE A 68 6.05 -4.21 4.85
CA ILE A 68 4.92 -3.28 5.01
C ILE A 68 5.43 -1.93 5.52
N ASN A 69 5.06 -0.86 4.82
CA ASN A 69 5.26 0.52 5.25
C ASN A 69 3.91 1.17 5.57
N LEU A 70 3.78 1.70 6.79
CA LEU A 70 2.60 2.40 7.27
C LEU A 70 3.00 3.82 7.67
N ARG A 71 2.36 4.82 7.07
CA ARG A 71 2.65 6.25 7.32
C ARG A 71 1.35 7.02 7.51
N TYR A 72 1.31 7.88 8.51
CA TYR A 72 0.20 8.80 8.73
C TYR A 72 0.71 10.24 8.73
N GLU A 73 0.33 11.02 7.71
CA GLU A 73 0.77 12.41 7.53
C GLU A 73 -0.33 13.22 6.85
N ASN A 74 -0.53 14.48 7.28
CA ASN A 74 -1.49 15.41 6.67
C ASN A 74 -2.93 14.86 6.55
N GLY A 75 -3.36 14.02 7.50
CA GLY A 75 -4.68 13.38 7.49
C GLY A 75 -4.80 12.18 6.56
N TYR A 76 -3.68 11.68 6.00
CA TYR A 76 -3.66 10.49 5.15
C TYR A 76 -2.93 9.34 5.82
N LEU A 77 -3.62 8.22 6.00
CA LEU A 77 -3.00 6.93 6.31
C LEU A 77 -2.64 6.24 4.99
N THR A 78 -1.34 6.05 4.75
CA THR A 78 -0.84 5.32 3.59
C THR A 78 -0.28 3.96 4.01
N ILE A 79 -0.74 2.92 3.32
CA ILE A 79 -0.29 1.54 3.46
C ILE A 79 0.39 1.17 2.15
N ALA A 80 1.68 0.86 2.20
CA ALA A 80 2.42 0.31 1.08
C ALA A 80 2.99 -1.05 1.47
N ALA A 81 2.97 -2.00 0.55
CA ALA A 81 3.48 -3.35 0.79
C ALA A 81 4.13 -3.91 -0.48
N VAL A 82 5.22 -4.68 -0.30
CA VAL A 82 5.79 -5.49 -1.38
C VAL A 82 5.36 -6.94 -1.18
N HIS A 83 4.68 -7.51 -2.17
CA HIS A 83 4.50 -8.96 -2.22
C HIS A 83 5.61 -9.58 -3.07
N ASN A 84 6.68 -10.02 -2.41
CA ASN A 84 7.75 -10.78 -3.04
C ASN A 84 7.38 -12.26 -3.03
N GLU A 85 7.08 -12.84 -4.21
CA GLU A 85 7.26 -14.28 -4.34
C GLU A 85 8.76 -14.51 -4.29
N SER A 86 9.22 -15.36 -3.37
CA SER A 86 10.59 -15.85 -3.38
C SER A 86 10.91 -16.24 -4.82
N LYS A 87 11.95 -15.63 -5.39
CA LYS A 87 12.67 -16.25 -6.48
C LYS A 87 13.12 -17.60 -5.94
N ASP A 88 12.32 -18.63 -6.17
CA ASP A 88 12.90 -19.89 -6.57
C ASP A 88 13.62 -19.59 -7.88
N GLU A 89 14.84 -19.08 -7.73
CA GLU A 89 15.91 -19.36 -8.67
C GLU A 89 15.84 -20.87 -8.90
N LYS A 90 15.50 -21.29 -10.13
CA LYS A 90 15.29 -22.69 -10.57
C LYS A 90 13.84 -23.18 -10.48
N ASP A 91 13.01 -22.64 -11.36
CA ASP A 91 12.39 -23.56 -12.31
C ASP A 91 12.69 -23.09 -13.74
N ASP A 92 13.91 -23.36 -14.19
CA ASP A 92 14.24 -23.29 -15.62
C ASP A 92 13.38 -24.28 -16.46
N ASN A 93 12.53 -25.11 -15.81
CA ASN A 93 11.51 -25.96 -16.43
C ASN A 93 10.05 -25.46 -16.19
N GLY A 94 9.87 -24.21 -15.74
CA GLY A 94 8.62 -23.51 -15.38
C GLY A 94 7.28 -24.14 -15.82
N ASN A 95 6.73 -25.05 -15.02
CA ASN A 95 5.44 -25.70 -15.32
C ASN A 95 4.25 -25.12 -14.55
N TYR A 96 4.12 -23.78 -14.50
CA TYR A 96 2.88 -23.18 -14.00
C TYR A 96 1.75 -23.36 -15.02
N ILE A 97 0.72 -24.15 -14.69
CA ILE A 97 -0.49 -24.29 -15.53
C ILE A 97 -1.31 -22.98 -15.52
N ARG A 98 -1.33 -22.27 -14.38
CA ARG A 98 -1.99 -20.98 -14.21
C ARG A 98 -1.42 -20.26 -12.98
N ARG A 99 -1.16 -18.96 -13.12
CA ARG A 99 -0.76 -18.06 -12.03
C ARG A 99 -1.72 -16.88 -11.95
N GLU A 100 -2.42 -16.78 -10.83
CA GLU A 100 -3.43 -15.73 -10.58
C GLU A 100 -3.01 -14.77 -9.47
N ARG A 101 -2.08 -15.21 -8.61
CA ARG A 101 -1.51 -14.37 -7.57
C ARG A 101 -0.60 -13.31 -8.20
N HIS A 102 -0.82 -12.07 -7.80
CA HIS A 102 -0.02 -10.94 -8.21
C HIS A 102 1.23 -10.84 -7.35
N THR A 103 2.38 -10.64 -7.97
CA THR A 103 3.66 -10.35 -7.32
C THR A 103 4.08 -8.93 -7.70
N GLY A 104 4.48 -8.14 -6.71
CA GLY A 104 4.82 -6.74 -6.94
C GLY A 104 4.39 -5.83 -5.79
N GLU A 105 4.50 -4.53 -6.05
CA GLU A 105 4.27 -3.49 -5.07
C GLU A 105 2.82 -2.99 -5.14
N VAL A 106 2.24 -2.76 -3.98
CA VAL A 106 0.88 -2.27 -3.84
C VAL A 106 0.86 -1.15 -2.80
N SER A 107 0.10 -0.09 -3.08
CA SER A 107 -0.05 1.03 -2.16
C SER A 107 -1.47 1.60 -2.22
N ARG A 108 -2.00 2.01 -1.06
CA ARG A 108 -3.29 2.69 -0.92
C ARG A 108 -3.19 3.75 0.17
N SER A 109 -3.83 4.89 -0.06
CA SER A 109 -3.94 5.98 0.92
C SER A 109 -5.39 6.28 1.26
N PHE A 110 -5.67 6.55 2.52
CA PHE A 110 -6.99 6.83 3.06
C PHE A 110 -6.97 8.17 3.77
N TYR A 111 -7.82 9.09 3.35
CA TYR A 111 -8.03 10.33 4.09
C TYR A 111 -8.86 10.04 5.34
N ILE A 112 -8.25 10.19 6.51
CA ILE A 112 -8.86 10.00 7.83
C ILE A 112 -8.32 11.12 8.71
N ASP A 113 -9.17 12.12 8.99
CA ASP A 113 -8.83 13.30 9.76
C ASP A 113 -9.18 13.19 11.25
N GLY A 114 -8.68 14.15 12.03
CA GLY A 114 -9.00 14.25 13.46
C GLY A 114 -8.48 13.08 14.28
N ILE A 115 -7.28 12.58 13.96
CA ILE A 115 -6.60 11.50 14.69
C ILE A 115 -5.64 12.07 15.72
N ASP A 116 -5.46 11.34 16.82
CA ASP A 116 -4.35 11.53 17.73
C ASP A 116 -3.14 10.71 17.28
N ASP A 117 -2.30 11.34 16.47
CA ASP A 117 -1.16 10.72 15.78
C ASP A 117 -0.17 10.04 16.74
N ALA A 118 -0.07 10.53 17.98
CA ALA A 118 0.85 9.99 18.98
C ALA A 118 0.43 8.60 19.50
N ASN A 119 -0.85 8.24 19.34
CA ASN A 119 -1.45 7.02 19.90
C ASN A 119 -1.96 6.05 18.82
N ILE A 120 -1.48 6.19 17.57
CA ILE A 120 -1.77 5.22 16.51
C ILE A 120 -1.10 3.88 16.85
N HIS A 121 -1.86 2.79 16.74
CA HIS A 121 -1.36 1.44 16.98
C HIS A 121 -1.62 0.55 15.78
N ALA A 122 -0.67 -0.34 15.44
CA ALA A 122 -0.83 -1.29 14.36
C ALA A 122 -0.30 -2.68 14.74
N GLU A 123 -1.02 -3.71 14.33
CA GLU A 123 -0.65 -5.12 14.48
C GLU A 123 -0.76 -5.81 13.12
N PHE A 124 0.20 -6.69 12.81
CA PHE A 124 0.14 -7.52 11.62
C PHE A 124 0.18 -8.99 12.03
N LYS A 125 -0.89 -9.72 11.70
CA LYS A 125 -1.06 -11.10 12.12
C LYS A 125 -1.87 -11.88 11.08
N ASP A 126 -1.44 -13.10 10.80
CA ASP A 126 -2.13 -14.04 9.90
C ASP A 126 -2.44 -13.45 8.50
N GLY A 127 -1.57 -12.57 8.01
CA GLY A 127 -1.72 -11.90 6.71
C GLY A 127 -2.67 -10.70 6.71
N VAL A 128 -3.10 -10.22 7.87
CA VAL A 128 -3.99 -9.05 8.01
C VAL A 128 -3.30 -7.97 8.84
N LEU A 129 -3.26 -6.75 8.30
CA LEU A 129 -2.82 -5.54 8.99
C LEU A 129 -4.02 -4.87 9.66
N GLN A 130 -3.97 -4.74 10.97
CA GLN A 130 -4.95 -4.03 11.77
C GLN A 130 -4.35 -2.73 12.28
N VAL A 131 -5.04 -1.61 12.09
CA VAL A 131 -4.62 -0.28 12.54
C VAL A 131 -5.74 0.34 13.36
N SER A 132 -5.42 0.78 14.57
CA SER A 132 -6.28 1.58 15.44
C SER A 132 -5.83 3.03 15.40
N LEU A 133 -6.76 3.92 15.06
CA LEU A 133 -6.57 5.35 14.88
C LEU A 133 -7.47 6.10 15.88
N PRO A 134 -7.01 6.39 17.11
CA PRO A 134 -7.79 7.12 18.09
C PRO A 134 -8.17 8.51 17.58
N LYS A 135 -9.40 8.95 17.82
CA LYS A 135 -9.82 10.30 17.46
C LYS A 135 -9.25 11.30 18.45
N ALA A 136 -8.79 12.45 17.95
CA ALA A 136 -8.39 13.58 18.77
C ALA A 136 -9.59 14.11 19.58
N ALA A 137 -9.34 14.64 20.77
CA ALA A 137 -10.39 15.15 21.66
C ALA A 137 -11.23 16.27 21.02
N ASP A 138 -10.62 17.07 20.13
CA ASP A 138 -11.26 18.18 19.41
C ASP A 138 -11.63 17.82 17.96
N ALA A 139 -11.74 16.53 17.64
CA ALA A 139 -12.10 16.08 16.30
C ALA A 139 -13.51 16.56 15.92
N PRO A 140 -13.72 17.04 14.68
CA PRO A 140 -15.03 17.51 14.23
C PRO A 140 -16.06 16.38 14.23
N GLU A 141 -17.23 16.62 14.81
CA GLU A 141 -18.34 15.68 14.73
C GLU A 141 -18.80 15.50 13.27
N ARG A 142 -18.76 14.26 12.78
CA ARG A 142 -19.26 13.91 11.45
C ARG A 142 -20.79 13.86 11.50
N LYS A 143 -21.44 14.52 10.53
CA LYS A 143 -22.90 14.57 10.43
C LYS A 143 -23.40 13.59 9.39
N GLN A 144 -24.41 12.81 9.74
CA GLN A 144 -25.17 12.03 8.78
C GLN A 144 -26.17 12.95 8.07
N ILE A 145 -26.22 12.86 6.74
CA ILE A 145 -27.16 13.60 5.91
C ILE A 145 -28.25 12.61 5.47
N GLU A 146 -29.50 12.88 5.84
CA GLU A 146 -30.65 12.10 5.39
C GLU A 146 -30.98 12.44 3.92
N ILE A 147 -31.33 11.42 3.14
CA ILE A 147 -31.77 11.56 1.75
C ILE A 147 -33.30 11.43 1.74
N HIS A 148 -33.99 12.39 1.13
CA HIS A 148 -35.44 12.41 0.94
C HIS A 148 -35.83 12.20 -0.52
#